data_AF-A0AA39A5V0-F1
#
_entry.id   AF-A0AA39A5V0-F1
#
_cell.length_a   1.000
_cell.length_b   1.000
_cell.length_c   1.000
_cell.angle_alpha   90.00
_cell.angle_beta   90.00
_cell.angle_gamma   90.00
#
_symmetry.space_group_name_H-M   'P 1'
#
loop_
_entity.id
_entity.type
_entity.pdbx_description
1 polymer ?
#
loop_
_entity_poly.entity_id
_entity_poly.type
_entity_poly.pdbx_seq_one_letter_code
_entity_poly.pdbx_strand_id
1 'polypeptide(L)'
;MKCFSTLRWSIEGEFDACILLWHVATDLCYYTDLNKKSSPTENSNREGGKLLSDYMVYLLVKRPFMLPNGIGQIRFQHSCDEATKIFQSVKDRIQACKRLVLQVNTEIPPLKAKGDRSNSVLFDACRLAKSLLSQESENEWNCEKKWEMMSHVWVEMLCYAACHCPRNEQAKELTQGGELLTHVWLLMAHFGITEHVYQD
;
A
#
# COMPACT_ATOMS: atom_id res chain seq x y z
N MET A 1 -18.82 4.71 -10.10
CA MET A 1 -17.36 4.56 -10.08
C MET A 1 -16.97 3.19 -10.62
N LYS A 2 -16.56 3.07 -11.89
CA LYS A 2 -16.16 1.78 -12.51
C LYS A 2 -14.73 1.32 -12.14
N CYS A 3 -13.91 2.18 -11.52
CA CYS A 3 -12.51 1.89 -11.22
C CYS A 3 -12.32 1.10 -9.90
N PHE A 4 -13.14 1.35 -8.88
CA PHE A 4 -13.09 0.58 -7.62
C PHE A 4 -13.33 -0.91 -7.87
N SER A 5 -14.17 -1.27 -8.85
CA SER A 5 -14.37 -2.66 -9.25
C SER A 5 -13.16 -3.31 -9.93
N THR A 6 -12.33 -2.54 -10.65
CA THR A 6 -11.17 -3.09 -11.40
C THR A 6 -9.95 -3.29 -10.51
N LEU A 7 -9.81 -2.47 -9.46
CA LEU A 7 -8.71 -2.56 -8.50
C LEU A 7 -9.10 -3.29 -7.21
N ARG A 8 -10.36 -3.72 -7.07
CA ARG A 8 -10.88 -4.38 -5.88
C ARG A 8 -10.01 -5.56 -5.41
N TRP A 9 -9.50 -6.34 -6.35
CA TRP A 9 -8.66 -7.50 -6.07
C TRP A 9 -7.38 -7.14 -5.27
N SER A 10 -6.88 -5.90 -5.37
CA SER A 10 -5.62 -5.52 -4.70
C SER A 10 -5.81 -5.11 -3.25
N ILE A 11 -7.05 -4.96 -2.80
CA ILE A 11 -7.42 -4.72 -1.39
C ILE A 11 -8.16 -5.91 -0.77
N GLU A 12 -8.35 -6.98 -1.54
CA GLU A 12 -8.95 -8.23 -1.06
C GLU A 12 -7.84 -9.20 -0.64
N GLY A 13 -7.90 -9.70 0.60
CA GLY A 13 -6.95 -10.68 1.13
C GLY A 13 -6.50 -10.37 2.54
N GLU A 14 -5.33 -10.91 2.91
CA GLU A 14 -4.72 -10.62 4.21
C GLU A 14 -4.22 -9.16 4.24
N PHE A 15 -4.49 -8.45 5.33
CA PHE A 15 -4.26 -7.01 5.43
C PHE A 15 -2.79 -6.62 5.27
N ASP A 16 -1.89 -7.41 5.85
CA ASP A 16 -0.45 -7.30 5.69
C ASP A 16 0.03 -7.55 4.24
N ALA A 17 -0.62 -8.45 3.50
CA ALA A 17 -0.38 -8.60 2.06
C ALA A 17 -0.78 -7.35 1.29
N CYS A 18 -1.94 -6.78 1.62
CA CYS A 18 -2.45 -5.56 0.99
C CYS A 18 -1.51 -4.38 1.24
N ILE A 19 -1.02 -4.19 2.48
CA ILE A 19 -0.05 -3.15 2.82
C ILE A 19 1.21 -3.28 1.93
N LEU A 20 1.80 -4.47 1.86
CA LEU A 20 3.04 -4.67 1.10
C LEU A 20 2.82 -4.50 -0.41
N LEU A 21 1.72 -5.04 -0.93
CA LEU A 21 1.36 -4.96 -2.34
C LEU A 21 1.20 -3.50 -2.76
N TRP A 22 0.40 -2.73 -2.00
CA TRP A 22 0.18 -1.32 -2.27
C TRP A 22 1.41 -0.46 -2.05
N HIS A 23 2.25 -0.79 -1.06
CA HIS A 23 3.49 -0.06 -0.81
C HIS A 23 4.45 -0.16 -1.99
N VAL A 24 4.70 -1.39 -2.47
CA VAL A 24 5.57 -1.61 -3.63
C VAL A 24 4.97 -0.94 -4.87
N ALA A 25 3.66 -1.06 -5.10
CA ALA A 25 3.01 -0.38 -6.22
C ALA A 25 3.13 1.15 -6.14
N THR A 26 3.00 1.71 -4.93
CA THR A 26 3.16 3.15 -4.67
C THR A 26 4.58 3.61 -5.00
N ASP A 27 5.60 2.86 -4.60
CA ASP A 27 7.00 3.16 -4.93
C ASP A 27 7.25 3.13 -6.43
N LEU A 28 6.74 2.10 -7.12
CA LEU A 28 6.86 1.99 -8.57
C LEU A 28 6.22 3.20 -9.28
N CYS A 29 5.02 3.60 -8.87
CA CYS A 29 4.34 4.78 -9.40
C CYS A 29 5.10 6.08 -9.06
N TYR A 30 5.54 6.24 -7.80
CA TYR A 30 6.27 7.42 -7.32
C TYR A 30 7.53 7.66 -8.15
N TYR A 31 8.41 6.66 -8.24
CA TYR A 31 9.67 6.78 -8.98
C TYR A 31 9.46 6.89 -10.50
N THR A 32 8.34 6.37 -11.04
CA THR A 32 7.99 6.56 -12.46
C THR A 32 7.56 8.00 -12.75
N ASP A 33 6.83 8.62 -11.82
CA ASP A 33 6.29 9.97 -11.98
C ASP A 33 7.22 11.10 -11.51
N LEU A 34 8.31 10.82 -10.78
CA LEU A 34 9.25 11.83 -10.27
C LEU A 34 9.82 12.77 -11.36
N ASN A 35 9.95 12.28 -12.59
CA ASN A 35 10.49 13.07 -13.70
C ASN A 35 9.41 13.78 -14.53
N LYS A 36 8.12 13.63 -14.19
CA LYS A 36 7.02 14.35 -14.83
C LYS A 36 6.87 15.72 -14.15
N LYS A 37 6.67 16.79 -14.93
CA LYS A 37 6.28 18.09 -14.38
C LYS A 37 4.93 17.93 -13.69
N SER A 38 4.83 18.31 -12.42
CA SER A 38 3.62 18.19 -11.62
C SER A 38 3.13 19.54 -11.10
N SER A 39 1.81 19.65 -10.90
CA SER A 39 1.20 20.79 -10.23
C SER A 39 1.48 20.76 -8.70
N PRO A 40 1.33 21.88 -7.98
CA PRO A 40 1.49 21.89 -6.52
C PRO A 40 0.52 20.94 -5.78
N THR A 41 -0.73 20.82 -6.24
CA THR A 41 -1.74 19.91 -5.66
C THR A 41 -1.38 18.44 -5.91
N GLU A 42 -0.87 18.13 -7.10
CA GLU A 42 -0.33 16.80 -7.43
C GLU A 42 0.80 16.40 -6.49
N ASN A 43 1.67 17.34 -6.13
CA ASN A 43 2.76 17.09 -5.19
C ASN A 43 2.24 16.77 -3.79
N SER A 44 1.22 17.49 -3.30
CA SER A 44 0.65 17.24 -1.97
C SER A 44 0.06 15.84 -1.83
N ASN A 45 -0.79 15.41 -2.77
CA ASN A 45 -1.38 14.06 -2.73
C ASN A 45 -0.32 12.97 -2.94
N ARG A 46 0.67 13.21 -3.80
CA ARG A 46 1.77 12.28 -4.02
C ARG A 46 2.63 12.09 -2.77
N GLU A 47 3.01 13.20 -2.13
CA GLU A 47 3.80 13.20 -0.90
C GLU A 47 3.01 12.59 0.26
N GLY A 48 1.75 12.96 0.42
CA GLY A 48 0.86 12.40 1.45
C GLY A 48 0.67 10.89 1.30
N GLY A 49 0.34 10.43 0.09
CA GLY A 49 0.19 9.00 -0.20
C GLY A 49 1.48 8.21 0.00
N LYS A 50 2.63 8.79 -0.38
CA LYS A 50 3.95 8.18 -0.13
C LYS A 50 4.29 8.10 1.36
N LEU A 51 4.03 9.16 2.13
CA LEU A 51 4.26 9.19 3.57
C LEU A 51 3.38 8.16 4.31
N LEU A 52 2.09 8.06 3.95
CA LEU A 52 1.20 7.07 4.53
C LEU A 52 1.64 5.64 4.18
N SER A 53 2.05 5.40 2.93
CA SER A 53 2.63 4.13 2.48
C SER A 53 3.84 3.72 3.32
N ASP A 54 4.79 4.64 3.53
CA ASP A 54 5.98 4.40 4.35
C ASP A 54 5.64 4.14 5.82
N TYR A 55 4.67 4.88 6.36
CA TYR A 55 4.20 4.70 7.72
C TYR A 55 3.51 3.34 7.93
N MET A 56 2.68 2.89 6.99
CA MET A 56 2.00 1.59 7.09
C MET A 56 2.99 0.42 7.05
N VAL A 57 4.05 0.49 6.25
CA VAL A 57 5.14 -0.50 6.27
C VAL A 57 5.99 -0.38 7.54
N TYR A 58 6.23 0.84 8.04
CA TYR A 58 6.87 1.02 9.35
C TYR A 58 6.08 0.30 10.45
N LEU A 59 4.75 0.44 10.50
CA LEU A 59 3.92 -0.30 11.45
C LEU A 59 4.08 -1.81 11.25
N LEU A 60 4.04 -2.28 10.01
CA LEU A 60 4.16 -3.70 9.70
C LEU A 60 5.48 -4.33 10.17
N VAL A 61 6.59 -3.59 10.06
CA VAL A 61 7.92 -4.11 10.34
C VAL A 61 8.35 -3.83 11.79
N LYS A 62 8.08 -2.63 12.31
CA LYS A 62 8.59 -2.14 13.61
C LYS A 62 7.57 -2.22 14.74
N ARG A 63 6.27 -2.19 14.42
CA ARG A 63 5.17 -2.20 15.40
C ARG A 63 4.06 -3.18 14.98
N PRO A 64 4.38 -4.45 14.66
CA PRO A 64 3.39 -5.40 14.09
C PRO A 64 2.19 -5.66 15.01
N PHE A 65 2.37 -5.50 16.33
CA PHE A 65 1.30 -5.64 17.33
C PHE A 65 0.20 -4.56 17.23
N MET A 66 0.46 -3.46 16.50
CA MET A 66 -0.53 -2.41 16.25
C MET A 66 -1.40 -2.69 15.01
N LEU A 67 -1.10 -3.75 14.28
CA LEU A 67 -1.85 -4.16 13.09
C LEU A 67 -2.64 -5.45 13.38
N PRO A 68 -3.69 -5.74 12.60
CA PRO A 68 -4.33 -7.05 12.60
C PRO A 68 -3.32 -8.19 12.48
N ASN A 69 -3.58 -9.31 13.17
CA ASN A 69 -2.72 -10.49 13.13
C ASN A 69 -2.50 -10.98 11.68
N GLY A 70 -1.25 -11.33 11.35
CA GLY A 70 -0.85 -11.80 10.02
C GLY A 70 0.59 -12.30 9.99
N ILE A 71 1.08 -12.63 8.79
CA ILE A 71 2.45 -13.08 8.53
C ILE A 71 3.32 -11.97 7.88
N GLY A 72 2.99 -10.71 8.17
CA GLY A 72 3.49 -9.54 7.46
C GLY A 72 5.01 -9.42 7.43
N GLN A 73 5.69 -9.76 8.53
CA GLN A 73 7.15 -9.75 8.59
C GLN A 73 7.78 -10.81 7.67
N ILE A 74 7.20 -12.02 7.62
CA ILE A 74 7.66 -13.11 6.74
C ILE A 74 7.46 -12.69 5.28
N ARG A 75 6.27 -12.14 4.98
CA ARG A 75 5.91 -11.64 3.65
C ARG A 75 6.81 -10.49 3.20
N PHE A 76 7.14 -9.56 4.09
CA PHE A 76 8.09 -8.48 3.85
C PHE A 76 9.46 -9.04 3.47
N GLN A 77 9.99 -9.98 4.27
CA GLN A 77 11.30 -10.60 3.99
C GLN A 77 11.32 -11.29 2.63
N HIS A 78 10.31 -12.10 2.32
CA HIS A 78 10.23 -12.80 1.03
C HIS A 78 10.15 -11.82 -0.15
N SER A 79 9.41 -10.73 0.00
CA SER A 79 9.29 -9.69 -1.02
C SER A 79 10.62 -8.95 -1.22
N CYS A 80 11.34 -8.65 -0.13
CA CYS A 80 12.69 -8.08 -0.19
C CYS A 80 13.68 -9.02 -0.86
N ASP A 81 13.63 -10.32 -0.57
CA ASP A 81 14.53 -11.31 -1.17
C ASP A 81 14.29 -11.44 -2.68
N GLU A 82 13.03 -11.43 -3.12
CA GLU A 82 12.69 -11.44 -4.55
C GLU A 82 13.11 -10.13 -5.23
N ALA A 83 12.80 -8.99 -4.63
CA ALA A 83 13.19 -7.68 -5.14
C ALA A 83 14.71 -7.56 -5.28
N THR A 84 15.46 -8.02 -4.27
CA THR A 84 16.94 -7.98 -4.28
C THR A 84 17.51 -8.77 -5.45
N LYS A 85 16.95 -9.95 -5.76
CA LYS A 85 17.37 -10.76 -6.93
C LYS A 85 17.19 -9.99 -8.24
N ILE A 86 16.14 -9.19 -8.35
CA ILE A 86 15.86 -8.40 -9.56
C ILE A 86 16.75 -7.14 -9.63
N PHE A 87 17.06 -6.52 -8.49
CA PHE A 87 17.84 -5.29 -8.41
C PHE A 87 19.37 -5.45 -8.37
N GLN A 88 19.89 -6.68 -8.34
CA GLN A 88 21.33 -6.99 -8.30
C GLN A 88 22.17 -6.27 -9.39
N SER A 89 21.56 -5.76 -10.46
CA SER A 89 22.25 -5.12 -11.59
C SER A 89 21.86 -3.66 -11.88
N VAL A 90 20.98 -3.03 -11.09
CA VAL A 90 20.49 -1.66 -11.37
C VAL A 90 20.91 -0.68 -10.28
N LYS A 91 21.69 0.34 -10.65
CA LYS A 91 22.16 1.38 -9.71
C LYS A 91 21.17 2.53 -9.52
N ASP A 92 20.30 2.77 -10.50
CA ASP A 92 19.35 3.88 -10.50
C ASP A 92 17.92 3.40 -10.19
N ARG A 93 17.33 3.93 -9.11
CA ARG A 93 16.00 3.52 -8.62
C ARG A 93 14.91 3.80 -9.66
N ILE A 94 15.00 4.90 -10.38
CA ILE A 94 14.01 5.29 -11.39
C ILE A 94 14.03 4.29 -12.56
N GLN A 95 15.21 3.98 -13.09
CA GLN A 95 15.39 3.00 -14.15
C GLN A 95 14.94 1.60 -13.70
N ALA A 96 15.21 1.24 -12.44
CA ALA A 96 14.82 -0.05 -11.88
C ALA A 96 13.30 -0.20 -11.80
N CYS A 97 12.60 0.82 -11.27
CA CYS A 97 11.14 0.83 -11.18
C CYS A 97 10.48 0.80 -12.56
N LYS A 98 10.99 1.59 -13.52
CA LYS A 98 10.49 1.57 -14.90
C LYS A 98 10.65 0.20 -15.55
N ARG A 99 11.80 -0.46 -15.36
CA ARG A 99 12.02 -1.83 -15.87
C ARG A 99 11.02 -2.82 -15.27
N LEU A 100 10.81 -2.79 -13.96
CA LEU A 100 9.87 -3.69 -13.28
C LEU A 100 8.45 -3.57 -13.82
N VAL A 101 7.93 -2.35 -13.93
CA VAL A 101 6.59 -2.10 -14.46
C VAL A 101 6.44 -2.60 -15.90
N LEU A 102 7.47 -2.41 -16.73
CA LEU A 102 7.44 -2.79 -18.16
C LEU A 102 7.65 -4.29 -18.40
N GLN A 103 8.45 -4.96 -17.57
CA GLN A 103 8.81 -6.37 -17.76
C GLN A 103 7.72 -7.34 -17.31
N VAL A 104 6.76 -6.91 -16.48
CA VAL A 104 5.67 -7.78 -16.03
C VAL A 104 4.64 -7.94 -17.15
N ASN A 105 4.57 -9.17 -17.67
CA ASN A 105 3.59 -9.57 -18.65
C ASN A 105 2.25 -9.81 -17.95
N THR A 106 1.36 -8.83 -18.02
CA THR A 106 0.09 -8.79 -17.26
C THR A 106 -1.04 -9.61 -17.90
N GLU A 107 -0.78 -10.29 -19.01
CA GLU A 107 -1.73 -11.16 -19.72
C GLU A 107 -1.94 -12.51 -19.02
N ILE A 108 -1.12 -12.84 -18.02
CA ILE A 108 -1.26 -14.08 -17.25
C ILE A 108 -2.11 -13.79 -16.00
N PRO A 109 -3.30 -14.39 -15.83
CA PRO A 109 -4.09 -14.24 -14.61
C PRO A 109 -3.30 -14.77 -13.41
N PRO A 110 -3.16 -14.01 -12.31
CA PRO A 110 -2.63 -14.56 -11.08
C PRO A 110 -3.72 -15.43 -10.51
N LEU A 111 -3.48 -16.74 -10.52
CA LEU A 111 -4.12 -17.67 -9.61
C LEU A 111 -3.48 -19.06 -9.63
N LYS A 112 -2.69 -19.45 -10.66
CA LYS A 112 -2.06 -20.80 -10.69
C LYS A 112 -0.70 -20.94 -11.42
N ALA A 113 -0.05 -19.84 -11.79
CA ALA A 113 1.37 -19.88 -12.13
C ALA A 113 2.13 -19.44 -10.88
N LYS A 114 2.25 -20.28 -9.85
CA LYS A 114 3.32 -21.28 -9.76
C LYS A 114 3.13 -21.95 -8.39
N GLY A 115 3.49 -23.21 -8.24
CA GLY A 115 3.72 -23.82 -6.92
C GLY A 115 4.94 -23.21 -6.21
N ASP A 116 5.04 -21.88 -6.18
CA ASP A 116 6.13 -21.15 -5.57
C ASP A 116 5.82 -21.01 -4.08
N ARG A 117 6.76 -21.47 -3.26
CA ARG A 117 6.69 -21.38 -1.80
C ARG A 117 6.92 -19.94 -1.31
N SER A 118 7.11 -18.97 -2.21
CA SER A 118 7.35 -17.59 -1.85
C SER A 118 6.02 -16.84 -1.62
N ASN A 119 5.79 -16.40 -0.38
CA ASN A 119 4.71 -15.48 0.00
C ASN A 119 4.85 -14.07 -0.61
N SER A 120 5.70 -13.85 -1.62
CA SER A 120 6.00 -12.51 -2.15
C SER A 120 4.83 -11.88 -2.88
N VAL A 121 4.69 -10.55 -2.75
CA VAL A 121 3.65 -9.74 -3.43
C VAL A 121 4.16 -9.02 -4.68
N LEU A 122 5.42 -9.21 -5.07
CA LEU A 122 6.09 -8.36 -6.04
C LEU A 122 5.44 -8.38 -7.43
N PHE A 123 5.02 -9.56 -7.91
CA PHE A 123 4.33 -9.71 -9.19
C PHE A 123 2.99 -8.95 -9.20
N ASP A 124 2.18 -9.14 -8.16
CA ASP A 124 0.89 -8.47 -8.01
C ASP A 124 1.06 -6.96 -7.83
N ALA A 125 2.07 -6.52 -7.10
CA ALA A 125 2.39 -5.10 -6.96
C ALA A 125 2.79 -4.46 -8.29
N CYS A 126 3.59 -5.14 -9.11
CA CYS A 126 3.92 -4.66 -10.46
C CYS A 126 2.69 -4.60 -11.36
N ARG A 127 1.80 -5.60 -11.27
CA ARG A 127 0.51 -5.60 -11.98
C ARG A 127 -0.34 -4.41 -11.56
N LEU A 128 -0.48 -4.15 -10.26
CA LEU A 128 -1.22 -3.00 -9.74
C LEU A 128 -0.61 -1.67 -10.24
N ALA A 129 0.71 -1.51 -10.13
CA ALA A 129 1.40 -0.29 -10.60
C ALA A 129 1.17 -0.05 -12.09
N LYS A 130 1.25 -1.11 -12.92
CA LYS A 130 0.96 -1.02 -14.35
C LYS A 130 -0.48 -0.61 -14.60
N SER A 131 -1.44 -1.21 -13.90
CA SER A 131 -2.85 -0.81 -14.00
C SER A 131 -3.05 0.67 -13.63
N LEU A 132 -2.45 1.15 -12.52
CA LEU A 132 -2.54 2.55 -12.09
C LEU A 132 -1.93 3.52 -13.11
N LEU A 133 -0.82 3.13 -13.76
CA LEU A 133 -0.14 3.95 -14.77
C LEU A 133 -0.90 3.96 -16.11
N SER A 134 -1.47 2.82 -16.54
CA SER A 134 -2.25 2.73 -17.78
C SER A 134 -3.55 3.54 -17.73
N GLN A 135 -4.17 3.67 -16.55
CA GLN A 135 -5.37 4.50 -16.37
C GLN A 135 -5.10 6.00 -16.62
N GLU A 136 -3.86 6.47 -16.43
CA GLU A 136 -3.44 7.84 -16.75
C GLU A 136 -3.32 8.04 -18.28
N SER A 137 -2.93 7.01 -19.03
CA SER A 137 -2.68 7.10 -20.47
C SER A 137 -3.89 6.80 -21.35
N GLU A 138 -4.81 5.94 -20.89
CA GLU A 138 -5.83 5.34 -21.77
C GLU A 138 -7.20 6.01 -21.69
N ASN A 139 -7.69 6.49 -20.53
CA ASN A 139 -8.96 7.22 -20.40
C ASN A 139 -9.13 7.83 -18.98
N GLU A 140 -9.56 9.09 -18.88
CA GLU A 140 -10.17 9.75 -17.70
C GLU A 140 -9.31 10.15 -16.47
N TRP A 141 -8.01 9.82 -16.39
CA TRP A 141 -7.15 10.22 -15.27
C TRP A 141 -5.98 11.12 -15.65
N ASN A 142 -5.87 12.27 -14.97
CA ASN A 142 -4.60 12.99 -14.86
C ASN A 142 -3.80 12.44 -13.67
N CYS A 143 -2.53 12.85 -13.59
CA CYS A 143 -1.64 12.45 -12.50
C CYS A 143 -2.23 12.80 -11.11
N GLU A 144 -2.90 13.95 -10.99
CA GLU A 144 -3.56 14.39 -9.75
C GLU A 144 -4.58 13.39 -9.23
N LYS A 145 -5.57 13.05 -10.06
CA LYS A 145 -6.69 12.21 -9.65
C LYS A 145 -6.18 10.79 -9.37
N LYS A 146 -5.08 10.34 -10.01
CA LYS A 146 -4.35 9.11 -9.66
C LYS A 146 -3.84 9.11 -8.23
N TRP A 147 -3.05 10.12 -7.88
CA TRP A 147 -2.47 10.24 -6.54
C TRP A 147 -3.52 10.52 -5.47
N GLU A 148 -4.62 11.20 -5.80
CA GLU A 148 -5.77 11.38 -4.92
C GLU A 148 -6.38 10.03 -4.50
N MET A 149 -6.68 9.15 -5.45
CA MET A 149 -7.24 7.82 -5.14
C MET A 149 -6.26 6.93 -4.38
N MET A 150 -4.99 6.93 -4.78
CA MET A 150 -3.97 6.17 -4.04
C MET A 150 -3.89 6.63 -2.59
N SER A 151 -3.97 7.95 -2.34
CA SER A 151 -4.03 8.51 -1.00
C SER A 151 -5.31 8.09 -0.26
N HIS A 152 -6.47 8.05 -0.93
CA HIS A 152 -7.70 7.53 -0.32
C HIS A 152 -7.56 6.07 0.13
N VAL A 153 -6.95 5.20 -0.68
CA VAL A 153 -6.71 3.80 -0.28
C VAL A 153 -5.81 3.73 0.95
N TRP A 154 -4.77 4.55 1.03
CA TRP A 154 -3.91 4.60 2.22
C TRP A 154 -4.64 5.11 3.46
N VAL A 155 -5.51 6.12 3.32
CA VAL A 155 -6.36 6.60 4.42
C VAL A 155 -7.33 5.51 4.86
N GLU A 156 -7.96 4.79 3.94
CA GLU A 156 -8.84 3.65 4.26
C GLU A 156 -8.09 2.55 5.01
N MET A 157 -6.88 2.17 4.56
CA MET A 157 -6.05 1.19 5.26
C MET A 157 -5.63 1.67 6.65
N LEU A 158 -5.31 2.96 6.80
CA LEU A 158 -4.96 3.57 8.09
C LEU A 158 -6.15 3.52 9.06
N CYS A 159 -7.34 3.90 8.59
CA CYS A 159 -8.58 3.81 9.37
C CYS A 159 -8.91 2.37 9.74
N TYR A 160 -8.75 1.42 8.81
CA TYR A 160 -8.94 0.00 9.07
C TYR A 160 -7.99 -0.49 10.17
N ALA A 161 -6.70 -0.18 10.07
CA ALA A 161 -5.71 -0.52 11.10
C ALA A 161 -6.06 0.12 12.45
N ALA A 162 -6.53 1.37 12.47
CA ALA A 162 -6.91 2.06 13.69
C ALA A 162 -8.11 1.40 14.39
N CYS A 163 -9.10 0.94 13.63
CA CYS A 163 -10.26 0.22 14.18
C CYS A 163 -9.95 -1.21 14.67
N HIS A 164 -8.95 -1.86 14.07
CA HIS A 164 -8.63 -3.26 14.34
C HIS A 164 -7.34 -3.44 15.17
N CYS A 165 -6.73 -2.34 15.62
CA CYS A 165 -5.61 -2.39 16.55
C CYS A 165 -6.12 -2.87 17.93
N PRO A 166 -5.46 -3.88 18.56
CA PRO A 166 -5.89 -4.39 19.85
C PRO A 166 -6.02 -3.30 20.90
N ARG A 167 -7.19 -3.20 21.55
CA ARG A 167 -7.54 -2.13 22.50
C ARG A 167 -6.52 -1.99 23.66
N ASN A 168 -5.91 -3.11 24.09
CA ASN A 168 -4.88 -3.12 25.12
C ASN A 168 -3.57 -2.47 24.67
N GLU A 169 -3.19 -2.64 23.40
CA GLU A 169 -2.02 -2.00 22.82
C GLU A 169 -2.28 -0.50 22.58
N GLN A 170 -3.49 -0.15 22.12
CA GLN A 170 -3.92 1.26 22.01
C GLN A 170 -3.83 2.01 23.34
N ALA A 171 -4.30 1.39 24.43
CA ALA A 171 -4.24 1.98 25.77
C ALA A 171 -2.80 2.13 26.29
N LYS A 172 -1.90 1.21 25.93
CA LYS A 172 -0.49 1.27 26.30
C LYS A 172 0.25 2.40 25.58
N GLU A 173 0.01 2.60 24.29
CA GLU A 173 0.63 3.69 23.53
C GLU A 173 0.14 5.08 24.01
N LEU A 174 -1.10 5.20 24.52
CA LEU A 174 -1.58 6.44 25.15
C LEU A 174 -0.73 6.86 26.37
N THR A 175 -0.20 5.89 27.12
CA THR A 175 0.68 6.18 28.27
C THR A 175 2.09 6.62 27.86
N GLN A 176 2.47 6.45 26.59
CA GLN A 176 3.79 6.76 26.05
C GLN A 176 3.81 8.00 25.13
N GLY A 177 2.72 8.77 25.08
CA GLY A 177 2.60 9.98 24.26
C GLY A 177 1.75 9.82 22.99
N GLY A 178 1.25 8.61 22.72
CA GLY A 178 0.33 8.31 21.63
C GLY A 178 1.00 8.22 20.25
N GLU A 179 0.78 7.11 19.54
CA GLU A 179 1.18 6.95 18.13
C GLU A 179 0.13 7.58 17.19
N LEU A 180 0.48 7.83 15.91
CA LEU A 180 -0.48 8.41 14.94
C LEU A 180 -1.77 7.59 14.83
N LEU A 181 -1.65 6.25 14.87
CA LEU A 181 -2.80 5.34 14.79
C LEU A 181 -3.81 5.56 15.93
N THR A 182 -3.31 5.89 17.12
CA THR A 182 -4.13 6.20 18.30
C THR A 182 -4.91 7.50 18.10
N HIS A 183 -4.28 8.51 17.48
CA HIS A 183 -4.94 9.78 17.17
C HIS A 183 -6.01 9.61 16.10
N VAL A 184 -5.75 8.80 15.07
CA VAL A 184 -6.73 8.45 14.04
C VAL A 184 -7.93 7.74 14.66
N TRP A 185 -7.70 6.76 15.54
CA TRP A 185 -8.78 6.07 16.26
C TRP A 185 -9.62 7.04 17.10
N LEU A 186 -8.99 7.93 17.88
CA LEU A 186 -9.69 8.95 18.68
C LEU A 186 -10.52 9.89 17.80
N LEU A 187 -9.98 10.30 16.65
CA LEU A 187 -10.68 11.15 15.71
C LEU A 187 -11.91 10.45 15.12
N MET A 188 -11.76 9.18 14.72
CA MET A 188 -12.86 8.37 14.24
C MET A 188 -13.93 8.19 15.33
N ALA A 189 -13.53 7.97 16.58
CA ALA A 189 -14.45 7.85 17.71
C ALA A 189 -15.21 9.16 17.97
N HIS A 190 -14.50 10.30 17.92
CA HIS A 190 -15.10 11.62 18.06
C HIS A 190 -16.15 11.90 16.97
N PHE A 191 -15.91 11.44 15.73
CA PHE A 191 -16.87 11.57 14.63
C PHE A 191 -17.95 10.48 14.61
N GLY A 192 -17.98 9.56 15.58
CA GLY A 192 -18.97 8.47 15.62
C GLY A 192 -18.77 7.40 14.55
N ILE A 193 -17.57 7.32 13.96
CA ILE A 193 -17.24 6.37 12.87
C ILE A 193 -16.85 5.00 13.44
N THR A 194 -16.57 4.89 14.74
CA THR A 194 -16.11 3.65 15.40
C THR A 194 -17.23 2.69 15.82
N GLU A 195 -18.50 2.98 15.53
CA GLU A 195 -19.60 2.07 15.87
C GLU A 195 -19.80 1.04 14.76
N HIS A 196 -19.31 -0.19 15.01
CA HIS A 196 -19.92 -1.51 14.71
C HIS A 196 -18.87 -2.65 14.74
N VAL A 197 -18.38 -3.03 15.92
CA VAL A 197 -18.02 -4.42 16.24
C VAL A 197 -18.44 -4.69 17.69
N TYR A 198 -19.75 -4.64 17.95
CA TYR A 198 -20.35 -5.44 19.01
C TYR A 198 -20.82 -6.72 18.33
N GLN A 199 -20.15 -7.83 18.60
CA GLN A 199 -20.81 -9.13 18.69
C GLN A 199 -19.92 -10.11 19.44
N ASP A 200 -20.49 -10.57 20.55
CA ASP A 200 -20.13 -11.77 21.31
C ASP A 200 -20.17 -13.04 20.45
#